data_AF-A0A316V251-F1
#
_entry.id   AF-A0A316V251-F1
#
_cell.length_a   1.000
_cell.length_b   1.000
_cell.length_c   1.000
_cell.angle_alpha   90.00
_cell.angle_beta   90.00
_cell.angle_gamma   90.00
#
_symmetry.space_group_name_H-M   'P 1'
#
loop_
_entity.id
_entity.type
_entity.pdbx_description
1 polymer ?
#
loop_
_entity_poly.entity_id
_entity_poly.type
_entity_poly.pdbx_seq_one_letter_code
_entity_poly.pdbx_strand_id
1 'polypeptide(L)'
;MLLFYSFFVFVLSLCSLHHAWPVGQEIDLNQPASPDNEEEWPTTDMMTTNAQISPTQNADAPIKAKERPKRNKEKANEASKRYYQRKKNGPNYAEYLRLKREYKHRRFQNLPEERKNEERLKTSSTTKAYIKRKKEEDPDFRQKDSRTLLRKRIFEGTATDEDKTKYRILCDKVTAAVKKHHLLKGKRQQAPSSIDNKRAKKKRRINEKQQDP
;
A
#
# COMPACT_ATOMS: atom_id res chain seq x y z
N MET A 1 41.54 33.99 -39.18
CA MET A 1 40.18 34.46 -38.83
C MET A 1 39.26 34.31 -40.04
N LEU A 2 39.01 33.07 -40.53
CA LEU A 2 38.14 32.84 -41.71
C LEU A 2 37.76 31.34 -41.86
N LEU A 3 37.60 30.60 -40.75
CA LEU A 3 37.22 29.17 -40.79
C LEU A 3 36.32 28.76 -39.60
N PHE A 4 35.29 29.54 -39.29
CA PHE A 4 34.32 29.18 -38.24
C PHE A 4 32.85 29.45 -38.59
N TYR A 5 32.53 29.82 -39.84
CA TYR A 5 31.19 30.28 -40.23
C TYR A 5 30.39 29.32 -41.12
N SER A 6 30.75 28.03 -41.18
CA SER A 6 30.07 27.07 -42.07
C SER A 6 29.36 25.90 -41.37
N PHE A 7 29.38 25.83 -40.02
CA PHE A 7 28.71 24.73 -39.30
C PHE A 7 27.35 25.09 -38.68
N PHE A 8 26.96 26.37 -38.68
CA PHE A 8 25.74 26.81 -38.00
C PHE A 8 24.45 26.74 -38.84
N VAL A 9 24.55 26.39 -40.12
CA VAL A 9 23.38 26.37 -41.04
C VAL A 9 22.75 24.97 -41.15
N PHE A 10 23.36 23.93 -40.58
CA PHE A 10 22.86 22.55 -40.71
C PHE A 10 21.95 22.07 -39.55
N VAL A 11 21.72 22.89 -38.51
CA VAL A 11 20.96 22.49 -37.31
C VAL A 11 19.51 23.00 -37.31
N LEU A 12 19.10 23.80 -38.30
CA LEU A 12 17.74 24.38 -38.38
C LEU A 12 16.85 23.76 -39.48
N SER A 13 17.16 22.55 -39.96
CA SER A 13 16.40 21.88 -41.02
C SER A 13 15.94 20.46 -40.66
N LEU A 14 15.51 20.25 -39.41
CA LEU A 14 14.86 19.00 -38.95
C LEU A 14 13.69 19.23 -37.97
N CYS A 15 13.00 20.36 -38.08
CA CYS A 15 11.74 20.63 -37.36
C CYS A 15 10.60 20.81 -38.36
N SER A 16 10.12 19.73 -38.98
CA SER A 16 8.80 19.64 -39.61
C SER A 16 8.46 18.18 -39.94
N LEU A 17 8.16 17.38 -38.92
CA LEU A 17 7.33 16.19 -39.13
C LEU A 17 6.04 16.35 -38.33
N HIS A 18 4.99 16.69 -39.07
CA HIS A 18 3.61 16.76 -38.62
C HIS A 18 3.20 15.44 -37.94
N HIS A 19 2.74 15.52 -36.70
CA HIS A 19 1.81 14.53 -36.15
C HIS A 19 0.44 15.20 -36.10
N ALA A 20 -0.35 14.90 -37.13
CA ALA A 20 -1.77 15.19 -37.18
C ALA A 20 -2.44 14.50 -35.99
N TRP A 21 -2.89 15.30 -35.03
CA TRP A 21 -3.88 14.87 -34.05
C TRP A 21 -5.23 14.82 -34.77
N PRO A 22 -5.99 13.72 -34.71
CA PRO A 22 -7.37 13.75 -35.16
C PRO A 22 -8.17 14.64 -34.20
N VAL A 23 -8.52 15.81 -34.72
CA VAL A 23 -9.53 16.72 -34.20
C VAL A 23 -10.89 16.03 -34.27
N GLY A 24 -11.63 16.06 -33.15
CA GLY A 24 -13.10 16.04 -33.09
C GLY A 24 -13.83 14.99 -33.93
N GLN A 25 -14.01 13.78 -33.39
CA GLN A 25 -15.24 13.04 -33.66
C GLN A 25 -16.29 13.54 -32.69
N GLU A 26 -17.15 14.44 -33.17
CA GLU A 26 -18.43 14.71 -32.54
C GLU A 26 -19.24 13.42 -32.57
N ILE A 27 -19.45 12.82 -31.39
CA ILE A 27 -20.32 11.67 -31.24
C ILE A 27 -21.75 12.21 -31.25
N ASP A 28 -22.43 12.05 -32.38
CA ASP A 28 -23.87 12.29 -32.48
C ASP A 28 -24.61 11.24 -31.63
N LEU A 29 -25.10 11.65 -30.47
CA LEU A 29 -25.84 10.82 -29.52
C LEU A 29 -27.25 10.44 -29.99
N ASN A 30 -27.68 10.85 -31.18
CA ASN A 30 -29.02 10.58 -31.71
C ASN A 30 -29.06 9.56 -32.86
N GLN A 31 -27.97 8.83 -33.15
CA GLN A 31 -28.07 7.71 -34.09
C GLN A 31 -28.79 6.51 -33.45
N PRO A 32 -29.91 6.03 -34.04
CA PRO A 32 -30.55 4.81 -33.59
C PRO A 32 -29.63 3.62 -33.86
N ALA A 33 -29.47 2.74 -32.86
CA ALA A 33 -28.70 1.52 -32.99
C ALA A 33 -29.22 0.69 -34.18
N SER A 34 -28.39 0.53 -35.22
CA SER A 34 -28.68 -0.43 -36.28
C SER A 34 -28.41 -1.85 -35.79
N PRO A 35 -29.28 -2.80 -36.16
CA PRO A 35 -29.23 -4.17 -35.67
C PRO A 35 -28.23 -5.01 -36.48
N ASP A 36 -27.80 -6.10 -35.85
CA ASP A 36 -27.32 -7.34 -36.45
C ASP A 36 -26.07 -7.27 -37.34
N ASN A 37 -24.93 -7.55 -36.69
CA ASN A 37 -23.90 -8.37 -37.32
C ASN A 37 -23.45 -9.42 -36.30
N GLU A 38 -24.00 -10.62 -36.45
CA GLU A 38 -23.64 -11.83 -35.73
C GLU A 38 -22.24 -12.30 -36.20
N GLU A 39 -21.20 -11.97 -35.44
CA GLU A 39 -19.92 -12.71 -35.48
C GLU A 39 -19.86 -13.62 -34.25
N GLU A 40 -20.44 -14.80 -34.45
CA GLU A 40 -19.94 -16.13 -34.09
C GLU A 40 -18.76 -16.17 -33.09
N TRP A 41 -19.09 -16.14 -31.80
CA TRP A 41 -18.19 -16.69 -30.77
C TRP A 41 -18.34 -18.21 -30.78
N PRO A 42 -17.26 -19.00 -30.70
CA PRO A 42 -17.35 -20.45 -30.79
C PRO A 42 -18.16 -21.01 -29.61
N THR A 43 -19.36 -21.47 -29.92
CA THR A 43 -20.27 -22.20 -29.05
C THR A 43 -19.62 -23.54 -28.70
N THR A 44 -19.10 -23.67 -27.48
CA THR A 44 -18.74 -24.95 -26.89
C THR A 44 -20.01 -25.73 -26.55
N ASP A 45 -20.57 -26.39 -27.54
CA ASP A 45 -21.53 -27.49 -27.35
C ASP A 45 -20.84 -28.80 -27.66
N MET A 46 -20.43 -29.50 -26.61
CA MET A 46 -20.21 -30.95 -26.63
C MET A 46 -20.73 -31.54 -25.32
N MET A 47 -21.97 -32.04 -25.40
CA MET A 47 -22.51 -33.20 -24.68
C MET A 47 -22.87 -33.02 -23.18
N THR A 48 -24.06 -32.47 -22.92
CA THR A 48 -24.82 -32.81 -21.72
C THR A 48 -25.62 -34.10 -21.99
N THR A 49 -25.02 -35.27 -21.72
CA THR A 49 -25.80 -36.51 -21.64
C THR A 49 -26.35 -36.65 -20.22
N ASN A 50 -27.67 -36.55 -20.12
CA ASN A 50 -28.46 -37.03 -19.00
C ASN A 50 -28.14 -38.52 -18.74
N ALA A 51 -27.35 -38.78 -17.70
CA ALA A 51 -27.36 -40.06 -17.02
C ALA A 51 -28.03 -39.83 -15.66
N GLN A 52 -29.20 -40.43 -15.47
CA GLN A 52 -29.81 -40.65 -14.16
C GLN A 52 -28.75 -41.20 -13.20
N ILE A 53 -28.28 -40.37 -12.26
CA ILE A 53 -27.52 -40.83 -11.11
C ILE A 53 -28.52 -40.91 -9.96
N SER A 54 -29.02 -42.12 -9.72
CA SER A 54 -29.74 -42.48 -8.50
C SER A 54 -28.91 -42.08 -7.27
N PRO A 55 -29.53 -41.66 -6.17
CA PRO A 55 -28.81 -41.25 -4.96
C PRO A 55 -28.26 -42.50 -4.27
N THR A 56 -27.04 -42.90 -4.60
CA THR A 56 -26.32 -43.90 -3.81
C THR A 56 -25.91 -43.25 -2.49
N GLN A 57 -26.68 -43.55 -1.45
CA GLN A 57 -26.27 -43.41 -0.07
C GLN A 57 -24.97 -44.21 0.12
N ASN A 58 -23.83 -43.53 0.18
CA ASN A 58 -22.60 -44.10 0.68
C ASN A 58 -21.95 -43.13 1.66
N ALA A 59 -21.80 -43.67 2.86
CA ALA A 59 -21.29 -43.06 4.07
C ALA A 59 -19.85 -42.50 3.93
N ASP A 60 -19.58 -41.50 4.76
CA ASP A 60 -18.30 -41.30 5.46
C ASP A 60 -17.00 -41.37 4.64
N ALA A 61 -16.90 -40.58 3.56
CA ALA A 61 -15.60 -40.21 3.03
C ALA A 61 -15.12 -38.89 3.68
N PRO A 62 -14.04 -38.89 4.49
CA PRO A 62 -13.48 -37.64 4.98
C PRO A 62 -12.96 -36.84 3.78
N ILE A 63 -13.56 -35.68 3.53
CA ILE A 63 -13.06 -34.69 2.57
C ILE A 63 -11.68 -34.28 3.06
N LYS A 64 -10.63 -34.95 2.56
CA LYS A 64 -9.24 -34.58 2.82
C LYS A 64 -9.02 -33.20 2.21
N ALA A 65 -9.06 -32.17 3.05
CA ALA A 65 -8.69 -30.82 2.68
C ALA A 65 -7.27 -30.88 2.09
N LYS A 66 -7.14 -30.67 0.77
CA LYS A 66 -5.84 -30.57 0.10
C LYS A 66 -5.04 -29.46 0.79
N GLU A 67 -4.03 -29.86 1.56
CA GLU A 67 -3.12 -28.94 2.22
C GLU A 67 -2.38 -28.13 1.15
N ARG A 68 -2.80 -26.87 0.92
CA ARG A 68 -2.12 -26.00 -0.03
C ARG A 68 -0.67 -25.80 0.43
N PRO A 69 0.34 -25.96 -0.45
CA PRO A 69 1.74 -25.89 -0.04
C PRO A 69 2.07 -24.49 0.50
N LYS A 70 2.40 -24.40 1.79
CA LYS A 70 2.81 -23.15 2.49
C LYS A 70 4.03 -22.47 1.84
N ARG A 71 4.80 -23.19 1.02
CA ARG A 71 6.08 -22.77 0.42
C ARG A 71 5.98 -21.60 -0.59
N ASN A 72 4.80 -21.29 -1.13
CA ASN A 72 4.63 -20.22 -2.11
C ASN A 72 4.39 -18.83 -1.50
N LYS A 73 3.97 -18.78 -0.22
CA LYS A 73 3.58 -17.50 0.42
C LYS A 73 4.79 -16.62 0.74
N GLU A 74 5.88 -17.21 1.20
CA GLU A 74 7.10 -16.47 1.55
C GLU A 74 7.77 -15.85 0.33
N LYS A 75 7.90 -16.60 -0.77
CA LYS A 75 8.43 -16.09 -2.04
C LYS A 75 7.57 -14.96 -2.61
N ALA A 76 6.25 -15.12 -2.59
CA ALA A 76 5.33 -14.06 -3.02
C ALA A 76 5.43 -12.80 -2.15
N ASN A 77 5.56 -12.96 -0.83
CA ASN A 77 5.76 -11.85 0.10
C ASN A 77 7.09 -11.12 -0.16
N GLU A 78 8.16 -11.86 -0.42
CA GLU A 78 9.47 -11.27 -0.70
C GLU A 78 9.48 -10.53 -2.04
N ALA A 79 8.90 -11.11 -3.09
CA ALA A 79 8.74 -10.44 -4.39
C ALA A 79 7.94 -9.13 -4.26
N SER A 80 6.84 -9.15 -3.49
CA SER A 80 6.03 -7.96 -3.20
C SER A 80 6.82 -6.89 -2.45
N LYS A 81 7.62 -7.27 -1.44
CA LYS A 81 8.52 -6.35 -0.72
C LYS A 81 9.54 -5.70 -1.65
N ARG A 82 10.20 -6.49 -2.50
CA ARG A 82 11.19 -5.99 -3.47
C ARG A 82 10.54 -5.04 -4.49
N TYR A 83 9.35 -5.37 -4.99
CA TYR A 83 8.60 -4.49 -5.88
C TYR A 83 8.29 -3.14 -5.22
N TYR A 84 7.77 -3.13 -4.00
CA TYR A 84 7.46 -1.90 -3.28
C TYR A 84 8.71 -1.06 -3.00
N GLN A 85 9.83 -1.70 -2.61
CA GLN A 85 11.10 -1.00 -2.40
C GLN A 85 11.60 -0.31 -3.68
N ARG A 86 11.53 -0.99 -4.83
CA ARG A 86 11.88 -0.38 -6.13
C ARG A 86 11.00 0.82 -6.45
N LYS A 87 9.68 0.72 -6.26
CA LYS A 87 8.77 1.86 -6.48
C LYS A 87 9.00 3.00 -5.49
N LYS A 88 9.35 2.69 -4.23
CA LYS A 88 9.63 3.67 -3.17
C LYS A 88 10.91 4.47 -3.42
N ASN A 89 11.95 3.82 -3.90
CA ASN A 89 13.25 4.44 -4.13
C ASN A 89 13.39 5.01 -5.56
N GLY A 90 12.40 4.82 -6.42
CA GLY A 90 12.40 5.35 -7.79
C GLY A 90 11.95 6.81 -7.87
N PRO A 91 12.24 7.50 -8.98
CA PRO A 91 11.92 8.92 -9.15
C PRO A 91 10.41 9.22 -9.14
N ASN A 92 9.57 8.25 -9.55
CA ASN A 92 8.13 8.44 -9.71
C ASN A 92 7.30 7.94 -8.50
N TYR A 93 7.89 7.88 -7.31
CA TYR A 93 7.18 7.35 -6.14
C TYR A 93 5.92 8.18 -5.78
N ALA A 94 5.97 9.50 -5.97
CA ALA A 94 4.82 10.38 -5.73
C ALA A 94 3.63 10.04 -6.63
N GLU A 95 3.89 9.77 -7.91
CA GLU A 95 2.87 9.35 -8.88
C GLU A 95 2.30 7.96 -8.52
N TYR A 96 3.16 7.01 -8.15
CA TYR A 96 2.72 5.71 -7.66
C TYR A 96 1.78 5.83 -6.44
N LEU A 97 2.07 6.72 -5.49
CA LEU A 97 1.19 6.98 -4.36
C LEU A 97 -0.14 7.60 -4.80
N ARG A 98 -0.13 8.52 -5.78
CA ARG A 98 -1.36 9.11 -6.34
C ARG A 98 -2.25 8.03 -6.96
N LEU A 99 -1.71 7.23 -7.88
CA LEU A 99 -2.43 6.13 -8.55
C LEU A 99 -2.96 5.10 -7.55
N LYS A 100 -2.18 4.78 -6.50
CA LYS A 100 -2.62 3.85 -5.45
C LYS A 100 -3.81 4.39 -4.64
N ARG A 101 -3.82 5.70 -4.33
CA ARG A 101 -4.96 6.35 -3.64
C ARG A 101 -6.19 6.37 -4.54
N GLU A 102 -5.99 6.71 -5.80
CA GLU A 102 -7.05 6.76 -6.81
C GLU A 102 -7.69 5.39 -7.05
N TYR A 103 -6.87 4.35 -7.24
CA TYR A 103 -7.35 2.96 -7.35
C TYR A 103 -8.17 2.55 -6.12
N LYS A 104 -7.69 2.87 -4.91
CA LYS A 104 -8.43 2.57 -3.68
C LYS A 104 -9.78 3.27 -3.68
N HIS A 105 -9.83 4.56 -4.05
CA HIS A 105 -11.07 5.32 -4.09
C HIS A 105 -12.07 4.75 -5.09
N ARG A 106 -11.63 4.51 -6.34
CA ARG A 106 -12.46 3.93 -7.41
C ARG A 106 -12.96 2.52 -7.07
N ARG A 107 -12.11 1.68 -6.47
CA ARG A 107 -12.49 0.31 -6.03
C ARG A 107 -13.72 0.34 -5.13
N PHE A 108 -13.86 1.33 -4.26
CA PHE A 108 -15.01 1.42 -3.36
C PHE A 108 -16.23 2.10 -3.99
N GLN A 109 -16.04 3.01 -4.94
CA GLN A 109 -17.16 3.71 -5.57
C GLN A 109 -18.00 2.75 -6.43
N ASN A 110 -17.35 1.92 -7.24
CA ASN A 110 -18.00 1.06 -8.23
C ASN A 110 -18.52 -0.27 -7.67
N LEU A 111 -18.40 -0.52 -6.35
CA LEU A 111 -18.92 -1.74 -5.73
C LEU A 111 -20.44 -1.63 -5.49
N PRO A 112 -21.22 -2.70 -5.71
CA PRO A 112 -22.61 -2.75 -5.30
C PRO A 112 -22.74 -2.62 -3.76
N GLU A 113 -23.88 -2.12 -3.29
CA GLU A 113 -24.06 -1.80 -1.86
C GLU A 113 -23.92 -3.04 -0.96
N GLU A 114 -24.34 -4.22 -1.43
CA GLU A 114 -24.15 -5.50 -0.73
C GLU A 114 -22.67 -5.78 -0.44
N ARG A 115 -21.81 -5.62 -1.44
CA ARG A 115 -20.35 -5.80 -1.28
C ARG A 115 -19.72 -4.74 -0.40
N LYS A 116 -20.22 -3.50 -0.44
CA LYS A 116 -19.80 -2.44 0.50
C LYS A 116 -20.17 -2.83 1.94
N ASN A 117 -21.36 -3.38 2.15
CA ASN A 117 -21.81 -3.86 3.46
C ASN A 117 -20.97 -5.04 3.96
N GLU A 118 -20.64 -6.01 3.11
CA GLU A 118 -19.71 -7.10 3.44
C GLU A 118 -18.35 -6.56 3.91
N GLU A 119 -17.76 -5.59 3.18
CA GLU A 119 -16.48 -4.99 3.58
C GLU A 119 -16.60 -4.20 4.90
N ARG A 120 -17.71 -3.48 5.12
CA ARG A 120 -17.99 -2.79 6.40
C ARG A 120 -18.10 -3.80 7.54
N LEU A 121 -18.84 -4.90 7.35
CA LEU A 121 -19.01 -5.97 8.33
C LEU A 121 -17.68 -6.65 8.67
N LYS A 122 -16.86 -6.95 7.66
CA LYS A 122 -15.52 -7.52 7.85
C LYS A 122 -14.60 -6.57 8.63
N THR A 123 -14.65 -5.28 8.34
CA THR A 123 -13.88 -4.27 9.07
C THR A 123 -14.36 -4.16 10.52
N SER A 124 -15.68 -4.21 10.74
CA SER A 124 -16.28 -4.21 12.07
C SER A 124 -15.87 -5.45 12.88
N SER A 125 -15.97 -6.65 12.30
CA SER A 125 -15.64 -7.90 12.98
C SER A 125 -14.16 -7.98 13.34
N THR A 126 -13.27 -7.59 12.43
CA THR A 126 -11.82 -7.54 12.70
C THR A 126 -11.47 -6.52 13.78
N THR A 127 -12.13 -5.36 13.80
CA THR A 127 -11.95 -4.35 14.86
C THR A 127 -12.42 -4.90 16.21
N LYS A 128 -13.59 -5.54 16.27
CA LYS A 128 -14.11 -6.17 17.50
C LYS A 128 -13.17 -7.25 18.02
N ALA A 129 -12.67 -8.13 17.15
CA ALA A 129 -11.72 -9.17 17.53
C ALA A 129 -10.41 -8.59 18.07
N TYR A 130 -9.88 -7.53 17.44
CA TYR A 130 -8.69 -6.83 17.91
C TYR A 130 -8.90 -6.25 19.32
N ILE A 131 -10.02 -5.56 19.55
CA ILE A 131 -10.34 -4.97 20.85
C ILE A 131 -10.48 -6.05 21.91
N LYS A 132 -11.18 -7.15 21.61
CA LYS A 132 -11.35 -8.27 22.53
C LYS A 132 -10.00 -8.83 22.97
N ARG A 133 -9.13 -9.17 22.02
CA ARG A 133 -7.77 -9.65 22.32
C ARG A 133 -6.98 -8.64 23.16
N LYS A 134 -7.08 -7.35 22.86
CA LYS A 134 -6.36 -6.33 23.64
C LYS A 134 -6.88 -6.16 25.05
N LYS A 135 -8.18 -6.33 25.28
CA LYS A 135 -8.78 -6.33 26.63
C LYS A 135 -8.44 -7.59 27.42
N GLU A 136 -8.28 -8.73 26.75
CA GLU A 136 -7.81 -9.97 27.37
C GLU A 136 -6.35 -9.87 27.82
N GLU A 137 -5.49 -9.21 27.01
CA GLU A 137 -4.09 -8.94 27.35
C GLU A 137 -3.94 -7.85 28.44
N ASP A 138 -4.75 -6.79 28.36
CA ASP A 138 -4.71 -5.62 29.23
C ASP A 138 -6.14 -5.16 29.55
N PRO A 139 -6.66 -5.44 30.77
CA PRO A 139 -8.00 -5.04 31.18
C PRO A 139 -8.25 -3.52 31.09
N ASP A 140 -7.20 -2.70 31.21
CA ASP A 140 -7.29 -1.24 31.15
C ASP A 140 -7.20 -0.70 29.72
N PHE A 141 -7.13 -1.58 28.71
CA PHE A 141 -7.03 -1.18 27.30
C PHE A 141 -8.24 -0.32 26.86
N ARG A 142 -7.93 0.89 26.39
CA ARG A 142 -8.90 1.80 25.76
C ARG A 142 -8.56 2.04 24.30
N GLN A 143 -9.53 1.83 23.41
CA GLN A 143 -9.35 2.02 21.97
C GLN A 143 -9.10 3.49 21.60
N LYS A 144 -9.76 4.43 22.29
CA LYS A 144 -9.60 5.87 22.07
C LYS A 144 -8.68 6.43 23.14
N ASP A 145 -7.67 7.17 22.69
CA ASP A 145 -6.81 7.97 23.57
C ASP A 145 -7.67 8.97 24.36
N SER A 146 -7.49 9.01 25.68
CA SER A 146 -8.17 9.94 26.59
C SER A 146 -8.03 11.39 26.10
N ARG A 147 -6.89 11.74 25.50
CA ARG A 147 -6.65 13.05 24.89
C ARG A 147 -7.63 13.37 23.75
N THR A 148 -8.03 12.38 22.96
CA THR A 148 -8.96 12.58 21.84
C THR A 148 -10.38 12.87 22.34
N LEU A 149 -10.81 12.15 23.37
CA LEU A 149 -12.11 12.38 24.02
C LEU A 149 -12.17 13.75 24.69
N LEU A 150 -11.09 14.15 25.36
CA LEU A 150 -10.97 15.47 25.97
C LEU A 150 -10.96 16.60 24.92
N ARG A 151 -10.18 16.45 23.85
CA ARG A 151 -10.15 17.43 22.75
C ARG A 151 -11.53 17.65 22.15
N LYS A 152 -12.29 16.56 21.93
CA LYS A 152 -13.64 16.62 21.39
C LYS A 152 -14.56 17.46 22.30
N ARG A 153 -14.60 17.16 23.60
CA ARG A 153 -15.39 17.93 24.59
C ARG A 153 -15.00 19.40 24.66
N ILE A 154 -13.70 19.70 24.58
CA ILE A 154 -13.21 21.09 24.57
C ILE A 154 -13.69 21.83 23.33
N PHE A 155 -13.60 21.20 22.16
CA PHE A 155 -14.03 21.80 20.89
C PHE A 155 -15.55 22.00 20.84
N GLU A 156 -16.32 21.05 21.38
CA GLU A 156 -17.77 21.13 21.47
C GLU A 156 -18.27 22.08 22.57
N GLY A 157 -17.37 22.70 23.36
CA GLY A 157 -17.74 23.60 24.45
C GLY A 157 -18.34 22.92 25.68
N THR A 158 -18.33 21.58 25.74
CA THR A 158 -18.92 20.77 26.83
C THR A 158 -17.91 20.39 27.91
N ALA A 159 -16.66 20.82 27.80
CA ALA A 159 -15.58 20.47 28.74
C ALA A 159 -15.61 21.32 30.01
N THR A 160 -15.46 20.65 31.16
CA THR A 160 -15.23 21.30 32.46
C THR A 160 -13.78 21.83 32.56
N ASP A 161 -13.50 22.65 33.57
CA ASP A 161 -12.13 23.16 33.79
C ASP A 161 -11.14 22.07 34.19
N GLU A 162 -11.62 21.02 34.86
CA GLU A 162 -10.82 19.81 35.09
C GLU A 162 -10.44 19.11 33.79
N ASP A 163 -11.36 18.99 32.83
CA ASP A 163 -11.10 18.37 31.53
C ASP A 163 -10.03 19.16 30.76
N LYS A 164 -10.09 20.50 30.80
CA LYS A 164 -9.07 21.37 30.18
C LYS A 164 -7.70 21.15 30.84
N THR A 165 -7.65 21.02 32.16
CA THR A 165 -6.41 20.76 32.90
C THR A 165 -5.84 19.38 32.59
N LYS A 166 -6.68 18.34 32.62
CA LYS A 166 -6.31 16.97 32.23
C LYS A 166 -5.78 16.92 30.78
N TYR A 167 -6.41 17.65 29.87
CA TYR A 167 -5.98 17.75 28.47
C TYR A 167 -4.58 18.37 28.33
N ARG A 168 -4.32 19.48 29.03
CA ARG A 168 -2.99 20.12 29.06
C ARG A 168 -1.91 19.16 29.55
N ILE A 169 -2.12 18.52 30.69
CA ILE A 169 -1.19 17.54 31.27
C ILE A 169 -0.88 16.40 30.27
N LEU A 170 -1.89 15.89 29.56
CA LEU A 170 -1.69 14.86 28.55
C LEU A 170 -0.90 15.37 27.34
N CYS A 171 -1.15 16.60 26.88
CA CYS A 171 -0.38 17.23 25.82
C CYS A 171 1.10 17.42 26.21
N ASP A 172 1.36 17.83 27.45
CA ASP A 172 2.72 18.02 27.96
C ASP A 172 3.49 16.70 28.05
N LYS A 173 2.83 15.64 28.55
CA LYS A 173 3.38 14.28 28.58
C LYS A 173 3.79 13.79 27.19
N VAL A 174 2.92 13.98 26.19
CA VAL A 174 3.23 13.60 24.80
C VAL A 174 4.41 14.42 24.26
N THR A 175 4.42 15.73 24.51
CA THR A 175 5.51 16.62 24.06
C THR A 175 6.85 16.21 24.68
N ALA A 176 6.87 15.91 25.98
CA ALA A 176 8.06 15.42 26.68
C ALA A 176 8.55 14.07 26.12
N ALA A 177 7.64 13.14 25.84
CA ALA A 177 7.98 11.85 25.23
C ALA A 177 8.59 12.02 23.83
N VAL A 178 8.02 12.91 23.01
CA VAL A 178 8.54 13.25 21.68
C VAL A 178 9.94 13.86 21.78
N LYS A 179 10.17 14.83 22.67
CA LYS A 179 11.48 15.42 22.92
C LYS A 179 12.53 14.37 23.32
N LYS A 180 12.20 13.50 24.27
CA LYS A 180 13.08 12.39 24.70
C LYS A 180 13.43 11.46 23.55
N HIS A 181 12.44 11.09 22.73
CA HIS A 181 12.67 10.23 21.57
C HIS A 181 13.55 10.89 20.50
N HIS A 182 13.36 12.19 20.22
CA HIS A 182 14.24 12.94 19.33
C HIS A 182 15.67 13.00 19.85
N LEU A 183 15.86 13.25 21.15
CA LEU A 183 17.18 13.25 21.78
C LEU A 183 17.88 11.88 21.64
N LEU A 184 17.15 10.79 21.85
CA LEU A 184 17.68 9.42 21.68
C LEU A 184 18.04 9.11 20.23
N LYS A 185 17.24 9.58 19.26
CA LYS A 185 17.54 9.43 17.83
C LYS A 185 18.78 10.22 17.42
N GLY A 186 18.94 11.46 17.91
CA GLY A 186 20.15 12.26 17.68
C GLY A 186 21.40 11.58 18.23
N LYS A 187 21.34 11.07 19.46
CA LYS A 187 22.45 10.29 20.07
C LYS A 187 22.79 9.03 19.28
N ARG A 188 21.79 8.34 18.70
CA ARG A 188 22.01 7.17 17.84
C ARG A 188 22.65 7.50 16.49
N GLN A 189 22.46 8.71 15.96
CA GLN A 189 23.10 9.16 14.73
C GLN A 189 24.55 9.64 14.96
N GLN A 190 24.88 10.06 16.18
CA GLN A 190 26.24 10.42 16.60
C GLN A 190 27.09 9.22 17.04
N ALA A 191 26.47 8.07 17.34
CA ALA A 191 27.21 6.84 17.58
C ALA A 191 27.90 6.38 16.27
N PRO A 192 29.20 6.02 16.29
CA PRO A 192 29.89 5.57 15.09
C PRO A 192 29.12 4.38 14.50
N SER A 193 28.88 4.43 13.19
CA SER A 193 28.09 3.41 12.52
C SER A 193 28.75 2.04 12.71
N SER A 194 27.98 0.94 12.65
CA SER A 194 28.59 -0.40 12.77
C SER A 194 29.62 -0.68 11.66
N ILE A 195 29.56 0.08 10.56
CA ILE A 195 30.54 0.07 9.47
C ILE A 195 31.85 0.72 9.91
N ASP A 196 31.78 1.85 10.63
CA ASP A 196 32.95 2.54 11.17
C ASP A 196 33.65 1.70 12.23
N ASN A 197 32.89 1.03 13.10
CA ASN A 197 33.43 0.08 14.08
C ASN A 197 34.06 -1.16 13.41
N LYS A 198 33.48 -1.66 12.31
CA LYS A 198 34.08 -2.77 11.53
C LYS A 198 35.37 -2.34 10.83
N ARG A 199 35.43 -1.13 10.27
CA ARG A 199 36.65 -0.56 9.66
C ARG A 199 37.75 -0.34 10.70
N ALA A 200 37.40 0.19 11.87
CA ALA A 200 38.33 0.37 12.98
C ALA A 200 38.89 -0.98 13.48
N LYS A 201 38.03 -2.00 13.64
CA LYS A 201 38.45 -3.36 14.01
C LYS A 201 39.33 -4.02 12.94
N LYS A 202 39.04 -3.80 11.65
CA LYS A 202 39.88 -4.29 10.54
C LYS A 202 41.25 -3.60 10.52
N LYS A 203 41.32 -2.29 10.76
CA LYS A 203 42.60 -1.56 10.86
C LYS A 203 43.46 -2.06 12.03
N ARG A 204 42.87 -2.28 13.22
CA ARG A 204 43.60 -2.83 14.38
C ARG A 204 44.23 -4.19 14.09
N ARG A 205 43.47 -5.10 13.46
CA ARG A 205 43.98 -6.43 13.06
C ARG A 205 45.11 -6.40 12.02
N ILE A 206 45.17 -5.36 11.20
CA ILE A 206 46.25 -5.21 10.21
C ILE A 206 47.53 -4.74 10.90
N ASN A 207 47.42 -3.79 11.85
CA ASN A 207 48.57 -3.34 12.63
C ASN A 207 49.13 -4.43 13.55
N GLU A 208 48.28 -5.22 14.21
CA GLU A 208 48.74 -6.36 15.04
C GLU A 208 49.54 -7.38 14.21
N LYS A 209 49.10 -7.67 12.98
CA LYS A 209 49.83 -8.56 12.06
C LYS A 209 51.13 -7.99 11.49
N GLN A 210 51.37 -6.70 11.62
CA GLN A 210 52.60 -6.04 11.18
C GLN A 210 53.61 -5.89 12.34
N GLN A 211 53.24 -6.27 13.56
CA GLN A 211 54.10 -6.18 14.75
C GLN A 211 54.64 -7.52 15.24
N ASP A 212 54.21 -8.65 14.66
CA ASP A 212 54.82 -9.96 14.86
C ASP A 212 55.84 -10.23 13.72
N PRO A 213 57.16 -10.17 13.99
CA PRO A 213 58.21 -10.45 12.99
C PRO A 213 58.29 -11.93 12.58
#